data_AF-X0XMH8-F1
#
_entry.id   AF-X0XMH8-F1
#
_cell.length_a   1.000
_cell.length_b   1.000
_cell.length_c   1.000
_cell.angle_alpha   90.00
_cell.angle_beta   90.00
_cell.angle_gamma   90.00
#
_symmetry.space_group_name_H-M   'P 1'
#
loop_
_entity.id
_entity.type
_entity.pdbx_description
1 polymer ?
#
loop_
_entity_poly.entity_id
_entity_poly.type
_entity_poly.pdbx_seq_one_letter_code
_entity_poly.pdbx_strand_id
1 'polypeptide(L)'
;PGGKLLAMGMGLAVGTPLGILGILASSRSLFLVAAGLALFLYSFNFSCSGPQIYEVTPPAFRATSQALFLFLTHYLGNLPSAPIIGWLSDVGYDLRAGMIVLAAVGIPAAVLMLWGARFAGMDVQIVGDITE
;
A
#
# COMPACT_ATOMS: atom_id res chain seq x y z
N PRO A 1 -2.84 14.65 -12.39
CA PRO A 1 -2.91 13.17 -12.55
C PRO A 1 -2.02 12.39 -11.56
N GLY A 2 -0.70 12.63 -11.49
CA GLY A 2 0.21 11.84 -10.63
C GLY A 2 0.14 12.07 -9.12
N GLY A 3 -0.60 13.08 -8.65
CA GLY A 3 -0.66 13.46 -7.23
C GLY A 3 -1.14 12.35 -6.30
N LYS A 4 -2.04 11.48 -6.74
CA LYS A 4 -2.56 10.36 -5.94
C LYS A 4 -1.49 9.28 -5.73
N LEU A 5 -0.78 8.90 -6.79
CA LEU A 5 0.35 7.97 -6.69
C LEU A 5 1.48 8.54 -5.81
N LEU A 6 1.74 9.85 -5.89
CA LEU A 6 2.68 10.52 -4.98
C LEU A 6 2.23 10.46 -3.52
N ALA A 7 0.95 10.79 -3.25
CA ALA A 7 0.42 10.76 -1.89
C ALA A 7 0.50 9.35 -1.28
N MET A 8 0.11 8.33 -2.04
CA MET A 8 0.19 6.93 -1.59
C MET A 8 1.65 6.48 -1.41
N GLY A 9 2.53 6.81 -2.36
CA GLY A 9 3.94 6.47 -2.32
C GLY A 9 4.67 7.12 -1.14
N MET A 10 4.42 8.41 -0.88
CA MET A 10 4.97 9.12 0.28
C MET A 10 4.39 8.59 1.59
N GLY A 11 3.09 8.30 1.62
CA GLY A 11 2.42 7.69 2.77
C GLY A 11 3.05 6.33 3.14
N LEU A 12 3.37 5.50 2.16
CA LEU A 12 4.09 4.23 2.39
C LEU A 12 5.56 4.47 2.75
N ALA A 13 6.27 5.36 2.04
CA ALA A 13 7.69 5.63 2.27
C ALA A 13 7.98 6.09 3.70
N VAL A 14 7.08 6.89 4.28
CA VAL A 14 7.21 7.39 5.67
C VAL A 14 6.47 6.49 6.66
N GLY A 15 5.30 5.98 6.29
CA GLY A 15 4.47 5.13 7.14
C GLY A 15 5.13 3.79 7.45
N THR A 16 5.89 3.21 6.53
CA THR A 16 6.58 1.92 6.73
C THR A 16 7.67 1.98 7.79
N PRO A 17 8.63 2.92 7.75
CA PRO A 17 9.56 3.13 8.85
C PRO A 17 8.85 3.37 10.18
N LEU A 18 7.77 4.17 10.21
CA LEU A 18 7.01 4.41 11.43
C LEU A 18 6.30 3.16 11.96
N GLY A 19 5.77 2.32 11.07
CA GLY A 19 5.17 1.04 11.43
C GLY A 19 6.20 0.07 12.03
N ILE A 20 7.39 0.00 11.42
CA ILE A 20 8.52 -0.79 11.94
C ILE A 20 8.98 -0.25 13.30
N LEU A 21 9.07 1.08 13.46
CA LEU A 21 9.37 1.70 14.75
C LEU A 21 8.31 1.37 15.80
N GLY A 22 7.03 1.33 15.42
CA GLY A 22 5.94 0.88 16.29
C GLY A 22 6.13 -0.57 16.73
N ILE A 23 6.49 -1.47 15.81
CA ILE A 23 6.76 -2.89 16.13
C ILE A 23 7.96 -3.04 17.08
N LEU A 24 8.99 -2.23 16.91
CA LEU A 24 10.20 -2.23 17.74
C LEU A 24 10.04 -1.51 19.08
N ALA A 25 8.95 -0.75 19.26
CA ALA A 25 8.76 0.09 20.43
C ALA A 25 8.63 -0.73 21.72
N SER A 26 9.48 -0.43 22.71
CA SER A 26 9.37 -0.99 24.06
C SER A 26 8.42 -0.20 24.97
N SER A 27 8.12 1.06 24.63
CA SER A 27 7.25 1.94 25.42
C SER A 27 5.87 2.07 24.78
N ARG A 28 4.83 2.01 25.62
CA ARG A 28 3.43 2.10 25.18
C ARG A 28 3.15 3.40 24.42
N SER A 29 3.72 4.52 24.88
CA SER A 29 3.51 5.82 24.23
C SER A 29 4.15 5.88 22.85
N LEU A 30 5.37 5.36 22.68
CA LEU A 30 6.03 5.30 21.38
C LEU A 30 5.26 4.40 20.41
N PHE A 31 4.79 3.25 20.87
CA PHE A 31 3.94 2.36 20.07
C PHE A 31 2.70 3.10 19.56
N LEU A 32 1.94 3.75 20.46
CA LEU A 32 0.69 4.42 20.08
C LEU A 32 0.92 5.56 19.08
N VAL A 33 1.96 6.37 19.29
CA VAL A 33 2.27 7.50 18.40
C VAL A 33 2.77 6.99 17.04
N ALA A 34 3.73 6.07 17.03
CA ALA A 34 4.32 5.56 15.79
C ALA A 34 3.30 4.76 14.98
N ALA A 35 2.55 3.86 15.61
CA ALA A 35 1.51 3.08 14.94
C ALA A 35 0.35 3.98 14.47
N GLY A 36 -0.06 4.96 15.28
CA GLY A 36 -1.11 5.91 14.91
C GLY A 36 -0.73 6.76 13.70
N LEU A 37 0.50 7.28 13.67
CA LEU A 37 1.02 8.02 12.50
C LEU A 37 1.18 7.12 11.27
N ALA A 38 1.67 5.89 11.44
CA ALA A 38 1.77 4.93 10.35
C ALA A 38 0.39 4.61 9.75
N LEU A 39 -0.60 4.32 10.59
CA LEU A 39 -2.00 4.09 10.18
C LEU A 39 -2.58 5.30 9.44
N PHE A 40 -2.34 6.52 9.96
CA PHE A 40 -2.78 7.74 9.30
C PHE A 40 -2.16 7.88 7.90
N LEU A 41 -0.86 7.66 7.76
CA LEU A 41 -0.18 7.76 6.46
C LEU A 41 -0.61 6.64 5.49
N TYR A 42 -0.85 5.43 5.98
CA TYR A 42 -1.38 4.32 5.20
C TYR A 42 -2.83 4.56 4.74
N SER A 43 -3.60 5.39 5.45
CA SER A 43 -4.98 5.72 5.06
C SER A 43 -5.06 6.33 3.66
N PHE A 44 -4.00 7.02 3.22
CA PHE A 44 -3.93 7.62 1.88
C PHE A 44 -4.05 6.56 0.77
N ASN A 45 -3.60 5.33 1.02
CA ASN A 45 -3.72 4.23 0.06
C ASN A 45 -5.18 3.90 -0.24
N PHE A 46 -6.04 3.87 0.78
CA PHE A 46 -7.47 3.59 0.61
C PHE A 46 -8.20 4.74 -0.08
N SER A 47 -7.87 5.99 0.27
CA SER A 47 -8.55 7.16 -0.30
C SER A 47 -8.15 7.47 -1.75
N CYS A 48 -6.93 7.14 -2.15
CA CYS A 48 -6.39 7.50 -3.46
C CYS A 48 -6.43 6.38 -4.51
N SER A 49 -6.39 5.11 -4.11
CA SER A 49 -6.33 3.96 -5.04
C SER A 49 -7.56 3.87 -5.94
N GLY A 50 -8.77 3.95 -5.38
CA GLY A 50 -10.02 3.90 -6.14
C GLY A 50 -10.09 4.96 -7.24
N PRO A 51 -9.97 6.26 -6.91
CA PRO A 51 -9.97 7.32 -7.91
C PRO A 51 -8.80 7.26 -8.91
N GLN A 52 -7.62 6.75 -8.51
CA GLN A 52 -6.50 6.57 -9.43
C GLN A 52 -6.82 5.51 -10.48
N ILE A 53 -7.32 4.34 -10.06
CA ILE A 53 -7.70 3.25 -10.96
C ILE A 53 -8.82 3.70 -11.90
N TYR A 54 -9.80 4.45 -11.39
CA TYR A 54 -10.90 4.99 -12.20
C TYR A 54 -10.42 5.87 -13.36
N GLU A 55 -9.44 6.75 -13.10
CA GLU A 55 -8.91 7.68 -14.11
C GLU A 55 -8.10 6.98 -15.21
N VAL A 56 -7.47 5.85 -14.91
CA VAL A 56 -6.66 5.09 -15.88
C VAL A 56 -7.40 3.87 -16.43
N THR A 57 -8.71 3.76 -16.22
CA THR A 57 -9.53 2.64 -16.72
C THR A 57 -10.63 3.13 -17.66
N PRO A 58 -10.78 2.51 -18.85
CA PRO A 58 -11.89 2.81 -19.77
C PRO A 58 -13.25 2.55 -19.10
N PRO A 59 -14.30 3.33 -19.41
CA PRO A 59 -15.61 3.23 -18.76
C PRO A 59 -16.18 1.81 -18.66
N ALA A 60 -16.03 1.02 -19.73
CA ALA A 60 -16.53 -0.35 -19.81
C ALA A 60 -15.89 -1.32 -18.80
N PHE A 61 -14.68 -1.03 -18.31
CA PHE A 61 -13.93 -1.93 -17.43
C PHE A 61 -13.79 -1.43 -15.98
N ARG A 62 -14.29 -0.24 -15.65
CA ARG A 62 -14.09 0.37 -14.32
C ARG A 62 -14.54 -0.53 -13.16
N ALA A 63 -15.72 -1.13 -13.26
CA ALA A 63 -16.22 -2.03 -12.23
C ALA A 63 -15.32 -3.27 -12.06
N THR A 64 -14.91 -3.88 -13.18
CA THR A 64 -14.02 -5.04 -13.20
C THR A 64 -12.64 -4.71 -12.64
N SER A 65 -12.04 -3.58 -13.02
CA SER A 65 -10.73 -3.15 -12.50
C SER A 65 -10.77 -2.89 -11.00
N GLN A 66 -11.84 -2.28 -10.47
CA GLN A 66 -12.00 -2.11 -9.03
C GLN A 66 -12.19 -3.44 -8.30
N ALA A 67 -13.02 -4.34 -8.85
CA ALA A 67 -13.23 -5.66 -8.28
C ALA A 67 -11.94 -6.49 -8.27
N LEU A 68 -11.18 -6.47 -9.36
CA LEU A 68 -9.89 -7.15 -9.47
C LEU A 68 -8.87 -6.56 -8.50
N PHE A 69 -8.78 -5.24 -8.39
CA PHE A 69 -7.92 -4.59 -7.40
C PHE A 69 -8.23 -5.05 -5.98
N LEU A 70 -9.49 -4.97 -5.55
CA LEU A 70 -9.90 -5.39 -4.22
C LEU A 70 -9.64 -6.88 -3.99
N PHE A 71 -9.96 -7.73 -4.97
CA PHE A 71 -9.71 -9.17 -4.92
C PHE A 71 -8.22 -9.45 -4.73
N LEU A 72 -7.35 -8.86 -5.54
CA LEU A 72 -5.90 -9.08 -5.45
C LEU A 72 -5.33 -8.57 -4.13
N THR A 73 -5.72 -7.39 -3.66
CA THR A 73 -5.24 -6.85 -2.37
C THR A 73 -5.65 -7.73 -1.19
N HIS A 74 -6.87 -8.29 -1.21
CA HIS A 74 -7.32 -9.16 -0.12
C HIS A 74 -6.75 -10.56 -0.23
N TYR A 75 -6.69 -11.12 -1.43
CA TYR A 75 -6.24 -12.49 -1.65
C TYR A 75 -4.72 -12.65 -1.53
N LEU A 76 -3.94 -11.69 -2.05
CA LEU A 76 -2.48 -11.74 -2.01
C LEU A 76 -1.89 -10.99 -0.81
N GLY A 77 -2.60 -9.99 -0.29
CA GLY A 77 -2.16 -9.21 0.87
C GLY A 77 -2.72 -9.75 2.16
N ASN A 78 -4.01 -9.48 2.41
CA ASN A 78 -4.61 -9.72 3.72
C ASN A 78 -4.64 -11.21 4.10
N LEU A 79 -5.10 -12.09 3.20
CA LEU A 79 -5.30 -13.49 3.49
C LEU A 79 -4.00 -14.22 3.91
N PRO A 80 -2.87 -14.10 3.20
CA PRO A 80 -1.65 -14.83 3.57
C PRO A 80 -0.82 -14.13 4.65
N SER A 81 -1.06 -12.84 4.95
CA SER A 81 -0.21 -12.07 5.86
C SER A 81 -0.02 -12.72 7.24
N ALA A 82 -1.11 -13.02 7.95
CA ALA A 82 -1.05 -13.62 9.29
C ALA A 82 -0.48 -15.05 9.28
N PRO A 83 -0.89 -15.96 8.36
CA PRO A 83 -0.24 -17.27 8.22
C PRO A 83 1.26 -17.19 7.95
N ILE A 84 1.72 -16.26 7.10
CA ILE A 84 3.16 -16.10 6.81
C ILE A 84 3.90 -15.62 8.07
N ILE A 85 3.36 -14.64 8.80
CA ILE A 85 3.95 -14.15 10.05
C ILE A 85 4.06 -15.29 11.09
N GLY A 86 2.99 -16.08 11.24
CA GLY A 86 2.98 -17.25 12.13
C GLY A 86 4.00 -18.30 11.72
N TRP A 87 4.01 -18.67 10.43
CA TRP A 87 4.99 -19.62 9.89
C TRP A 87 6.44 -19.15 10.08
N LEU A 88 6.74 -17.86 9.86
CA LEU A 88 8.06 -17.29 10.14
C LEU A 88 8.44 -17.43 11.61
N SER A 89 7.46 -17.25 12.51
CA SER A 89 7.68 -17.48 13.94
C SER A 89 7.97 -18.96 14.26
N ASP A 90 7.29 -19.88 13.59
CA ASP A 90 7.40 -21.32 13.85
C ASP A 90 8.71 -21.92 13.34
N VAL A 91 9.29 -21.39 12.25
CA VAL A 91 10.56 -21.88 11.67
C VAL A 91 11.82 -21.35 12.38
N GLY A 92 11.66 -20.63 13.50
CA GLY A 92 12.76 -20.22 14.37
C GLY A 92 13.09 -18.72 14.36
N TYR A 93 12.30 -17.88 13.69
CA TYR A 93 12.38 -16.43 13.87
C TYR A 93 11.46 -15.98 15.02
N ASP A 94 11.74 -14.81 15.60
CA ASP A 94 10.79 -14.17 16.54
C ASP A 94 9.60 -13.61 15.75
N LEU A 95 8.41 -13.59 16.38
CA LEU A 95 7.19 -12.98 15.84
C LEU A 95 7.44 -11.55 15.35
N ARG A 96 8.28 -10.80 16.07
CA ARG A 96 8.69 -9.44 15.69
C ARG A 96 9.39 -9.39 14.34
N ALA A 97 10.27 -10.35 14.07
CA ALA A 97 10.95 -10.43 12.78
C ALA A 97 9.95 -10.70 11.65
N GLY A 98 8.98 -11.59 11.87
CA GLY A 98 7.89 -11.84 10.92
C GLY A 98 7.08 -10.58 10.60
N MET A 99 6.67 -9.84 11.63
CA MET A 99 5.95 -8.57 11.47
C MET A 99 6.77 -7.52 10.70
N ILE A 100 8.08 -7.42 10.97
CA ILE A 100 8.97 -6.48 10.27
C ILE A 100 9.15 -6.85 8.81
N VAL A 101 9.33 -8.15 8.50
CA VAL A 101 9.47 -8.63 7.12
C VAL A 101 8.24 -8.25 6.29
N LEU A 102 7.04 -8.48 6.81
CA LEU A 102 5.82 -8.10 6.10
C LEU A 102 5.64 -6.58 6.03
N ALA A 103 5.95 -5.84 7.10
CA ALA A 103 5.90 -4.38 7.06
C ALA A 103 6.86 -3.80 6.01
N ALA A 104 8.05 -4.40 5.83
CA ALA A 104 9.06 -3.95 4.89
C ALA A 104 8.62 -4.06 3.42
N VAL A 105 7.58 -4.85 3.09
CA VAL A 105 6.95 -4.88 1.76
C VAL A 105 6.38 -3.50 1.36
N GLY A 106 6.09 -2.64 2.33
CA GLY A 106 5.70 -1.25 2.07
C GLY A 106 6.80 -0.43 1.36
N ILE A 107 8.07 -0.79 1.50
CA ILE A 107 9.19 -0.10 0.84
C ILE A 107 9.17 -0.28 -0.69
N PRO A 108 9.20 -1.52 -1.25
CA PRO A 108 9.09 -1.69 -2.70
C PRO A 108 7.76 -1.16 -3.22
N ALA A 109 6.66 -1.26 -2.47
CA ALA A 109 5.40 -0.65 -2.85
C ALA A 109 5.49 0.89 -2.97
N ALA A 110 6.16 1.56 -2.01
CA ALA A 110 6.42 2.99 -2.08
C ALA A 110 7.25 3.36 -3.33
N VAL A 111 8.32 2.60 -3.62
CA VAL A 111 9.14 2.81 -4.81
C VAL A 111 8.31 2.69 -6.09
N LEU A 112 7.50 1.64 -6.20
CA LEU A 112 6.63 1.43 -7.37
C LEU A 112 5.61 2.55 -7.54
N MET A 113 5.00 3.04 -6.45
CA MET A 113 4.04 4.14 -6.51
C MET A 113 4.68 5.47 -6.89
N LEU A 114 5.83 5.80 -6.29
CA LEU A 114 6.58 7.02 -6.62
C LEU A 114 7.11 7.00 -8.06
N TRP A 115 7.51 5.82 -8.55
CA TRP A 115 7.92 5.65 -9.94
C TRP A 115 6.72 5.76 -10.90
N GLY A 116 5.61 5.08 -10.59
CA GLY A 116 4.38 5.13 -11.36
C GLY A 116 3.79 6.53 -11.50
N ALA A 117 3.99 7.40 -10.50
CA ALA A 117 3.57 8.80 -10.55
C ALA A 117 4.10 9.57 -11.77
N ARG A 118 5.23 9.13 -12.35
CA ARG A 118 5.82 9.73 -13.56
C ARG A 118 5.01 9.43 -14.83
N PHE A 119 4.27 8.33 -14.87
CA PHE A 119 3.52 7.86 -16.04
C PHE A 119 2.03 8.19 -15.96
N ALA A 120 1.52 8.47 -14.76
CA ALA A 120 0.09 8.71 -14.53
C ALA A 120 -0.54 9.84 -15.38
N GLY A 121 0.25 10.83 -15.82
CA GLY A 121 -0.27 11.85 -16.74
C GLY A 121 -0.59 11.28 -18.12
N MET A 122 0.34 10.49 -18.65
CA MET A 122 0.23 9.84 -19.95
C MET A 122 -0.87 8.77 -19.93
N ASP A 123 -0.97 7.98 -18.87
CA ASP A 123 -1.98 6.92 -18.76
C ASP A 123 -3.41 7.48 -18.80
N VAL A 124 -3.65 8.64 -18.16
CA VAL A 124 -4.96 9.30 -18.18
C VAL A 124 -5.27 9.87 -19.57
N GLN A 125 -4.27 10.40 -20.28
CA GLN A 125 -4.46 10.90 -21.64
C GLN A 125 -4.82 9.77 -22.62
N ILE A 126 -4.09 8.66 -22.57
CA ILE A 126 -4.37 7.48 -23.41
C ILE A 126 -5.82 7.00 -23.23
N VAL A 127 -6.31 7.00 -21.99
CA VAL A 127 -7.71 6.60 -21.71
C VAL A 127 -8.72 7.63 -22.24
N GLY A 128 -8.38 8.92 -22.24
CA GLY A 128 -9.19 9.96 -22.87
C GLY A 128 -9.34 9.72 -24.37
N ASP A 129 -8.22 9.51 -25.06
CA ASP A 129 -8.14 9.37 -26.52
C ASP A 129 -8.93 8.16 -27.07
N ILE A 130 -9.06 7.08 -26.30
CA ILE A 130 -9.84 5.89 -26.68
C ILE A 130 -11.34 6.01 -26.39
N THR A 131 -11.76 7.07 -25.69
CA THR A 131 -13.17 7.29 -25.31
C THR A 131 -13.86 8.42 -26.06
N GLU A 132 -13.10 9.25 -26.77
CA GLU A 132 -13.61 10.25 -27.74
C GLU A 132 -13.85 9.61 -29.13
#